data_AF-A0A7Z1MZE5-F1
#
_entry.id   AF-A0A7Z1MZE5-F1
#
_cell.length_a   1.000
_cell.length_b   1.000
_cell.length_c   1.000
_cell.angle_alpha   90.00
_cell.angle_beta   90.00
_cell.angle_gamma   90.00
#
_symmetry.space_group_name_H-M   'P 1'
#
loop_
_entity.id
_entity.type
_entity.pdbx_description
1 polymer ?
#
loop_
_entity_poly.entity_id
_entity_poly.type
_entity_poly.pdbx_seq_one_letter_code
_entity_poly.pdbx_strand_id
1 'polypeptide(L)'
;MIPQISQAPGVVQLVLNFLQELEQQGCTGDTATSYADRLTMSTDNSIYQLLPDAVVFPRSTADVALIARLAAQERYSSLIFTPRGGGTGTNGQALNQGIIVDMSRHMN
;
A
#
# COMPACT_ATOMS: atom_id res chain seq x y z
N MET A 1 -7.31 17.16 26.45
CA MET A 1 -7.92 16.27 25.45
C MET A 1 -7.17 16.52 24.14
N ILE A 2 -6.59 15.50 23.51
CA ILE A 2 -5.80 15.68 22.27
C ILE A 2 -6.78 15.88 21.10
N PRO A 3 -6.65 16.96 20.29
CA PRO A 3 -7.47 17.16 19.11
C PRO A 3 -7.38 15.98 18.14
N GLN A 4 -8.53 15.45 17.70
CA GLN A 4 -8.60 14.39 16.70
C GLN A 4 -8.94 14.95 15.33
N ILE A 5 -8.41 14.33 14.29
CA ILE A 5 -8.81 14.59 12.91
C ILE A 5 -10.23 14.04 12.73
N SER A 6 -11.20 14.93 12.56
CA SER A 6 -12.63 14.61 12.53
C SER A 6 -13.06 13.85 11.28
N GLN A 7 -12.31 13.97 10.17
CA GLN A 7 -12.56 13.27 8.91
C GLN A 7 -11.23 12.93 8.22
N ALA A 8 -10.81 11.67 8.31
CA ALA A 8 -9.73 11.16 7.47
C ALA A 8 -10.27 10.83 6.07
N PRO A 9 -9.48 10.98 4.99
CA PRO A 9 -9.87 10.52 3.66
C PRO A 9 -10.27 9.03 3.68
N GLY A 10 -11.36 8.72 2.99
CA GLY A 10 -11.85 7.34 2.88
C GLY A 10 -10.89 6.40 2.16
N VAL A 11 -11.25 5.12 2.13
CA VAL A 11 -10.53 4.08 1.38
C VAL A 11 -11.44 3.61 0.25
N VAL A 12 -10.86 3.41 -0.94
CA VAL A 12 -11.60 2.90 -2.11
C VAL A 12 -12.07 1.46 -1.86
N GLN A 13 -13.35 1.17 -2.09
CA GLN A 13 -13.92 -0.16 -1.84
C GLN A 13 -13.21 -1.28 -2.63
N LEU A 14 -12.76 -1.00 -3.85
CA LEU A 14 -12.02 -1.96 -4.66
C LEU A 14 -10.68 -2.36 -4.00
N VAL A 15 -10.01 -1.43 -3.32
CA VAL A 15 -8.80 -1.71 -2.55
C VAL A 15 -9.12 -2.62 -1.37
N LEU A 16 -10.20 -2.36 -0.63
CA LEU A 16 -10.62 -3.21 0.48
C LEU A 16 -10.92 -4.64 0.01
N ASN A 17 -11.61 -4.79 -1.12
CA ASN A 17 -11.89 -6.10 -1.71
C ASN A 17 -10.60 -6.83 -2.10
N PHE A 18 -9.63 -6.13 -2.70
CA PHE A 18 -8.32 -6.70 -3.03
C PHE A 18 -7.57 -7.20 -1.79
N LEU A 19 -7.52 -6.40 -0.72
CA LEU A 19 -6.82 -6.78 0.52
C LEU A 19 -7.48 -7.97 1.21
N GLN A 20 -8.82 -7.99 1.25
CA GLN A 20 -9.57 -9.11 1.80
C GLN A 20 -9.31 -10.40 1.01
N GLU A 21 -9.31 -10.32 -0.33
CA GLU A 21 -9.03 -11.48 -1.16
C GLU A 21 -7.56 -11.94 -1.03
N LEU A 22 -6.63 -11.01 -0.90
CA LEU A 22 -5.22 -11.29 -0.67
C LEU A 22 -5.02 -12.10 0.63
N GLU A 23 -5.71 -11.71 1.71
CA GLU A 23 -5.74 -12.45 2.98
C GLU A 23 -6.36 -13.84 2.80
N GLN A 24 -7.50 -13.94 2.12
CA GLN A 24 -8.18 -15.21 1.86
C GLN A 24 -7.35 -16.19 1.02
N GLN A 25 -6.50 -15.69 0.12
CA GLN A 25 -5.58 -16.50 -0.67
C GLN A 25 -4.27 -16.87 0.08
N GLY A 26 -4.18 -16.52 1.36
CA GLY A 26 -3.09 -16.96 2.23
C GLY A 26 -1.84 -16.09 2.19
N CYS A 27 -1.97 -14.82 1.83
CA CYS A 27 -0.87 -13.87 2.01
C CYS A 27 -0.46 -13.83 3.49
N THR A 28 0.84 -13.95 3.74
CA THR A 28 1.40 -13.93 5.10
C THR A 28 1.83 -12.53 5.54
N GLY A 29 1.84 -11.57 4.61
CA GLY A 29 2.18 -10.18 4.83
C GLY A 29 1.11 -9.39 5.57
N ASP A 30 1.50 -8.25 6.13
CA ASP A 30 0.57 -7.35 6.81
C ASP A 30 -0.07 -6.38 5.81
N THR A 31 -1.25 -5.87 6.11
CA THR A 31 -1.91 -4.80 5.34
C THR A 31 -2.30 -3.65 6.25
N ALA A 32 -2.32 -2.43 5.72
CA ALA A 32 -2.70 -1.24 6.48
C ALA A 32 -3.54 -0.27 5.65
N THR A 33 -4.64 0.18 6.25
CA THR A 33 -5.58 1.15 5.65
C THR A 33 -5.84 2.34 6.58
N SER A 34 -5.25 2.35 7.77
CA SER A 34 -5.40 3.47 8.71
C SER A 34 -4.78 4.74 8.11
N TYR A 35 -5.36 5.90 8.44
CA TYR A 35 -4.82 7.18 7.96
C TYR A 35 -3.37 7.39 8.41
N ALA A 36 -3.02 6.99 9.63
CA ALA A 36 -1.67 7.12 10.15
C ALA A 36 -0.66 6.29 9.33
N ASP A 37 -0.97 5.01 9.06
CA ASP A 37 -0.10 4.15 8.27
C ASP A 37 0.08 4.68 6.85
N ARG A 38 -1.03 5.07 6.20
CA ARG A 38 -1.02 5.65 4.85
C ARG A 38 -0.21 6.96 4.82
N LEU A 39 -0.31 7.79 5.85
CA LEU A 39 0.42 9.05 5.94
C LEU A 39 1.93 8.83 6.04
N THR A 40 2.39 7.82 6.80
CA THR A 40 3.83 7.48 6.88
C THR A 40 4.43 7.06 5.53
N MET A 41 3.60 6.59 4.61
CA MET A 41 3.99 6.19 3.26
C MET A 41 3.67 7.24 2.20
N SER A 42 3.18 8.43 2.60
CA SER A 42 2.72 9.46 1.67
C SER A 42 3.85 10.34 1.11
N THR A 43 5.06 10.21 1.64
CA THR A 43 6.24 10.98 1.20
C THR A 43 7.43 10.06 0.98
N ASP A 44 8.35 10.49 0.13
CA ASP A 44 9.71 9.97 -0.01
C ASP A 44 10.68 11.12 0.25
N ASN A 45 11.94 11.03 -0.20
CA ASN A 45 12.91 12.12 -0.07
C ASN A 45 12.72 13.23 -1.13
N SER A 46 11.53 13.33 -1.70
CA SER A 46 11.13 14.41 -2.62
C SER A 46 10.32 15.49 -1.91
N ILE A 47 9.91 16.50 -2.68
CA ILE A 47 8.97 17.53 -2.24
C ILE A 47 7.50 17.08 -2.36
N TYR A 48 7.23 15.92 -2.95
CA TYR A 48 5.88 15.46 -3.25
C TYR A 48 5.26 14.74 -2.06
N GLN A 49 3.96 14.96 -1.90
CA GLN A 49 3.13 14.19 -0.98
C GLN A 49 1.93 13.62 -1.73
N LEU A 50 1.75 12.30 -1.63
CA LEU A 50 0.62 11.61 -2.24
C LEU A 50 0.15 10.51 -1.29
N LEU A 51 -1.07 10.64 -0.76
CA LEU A 51 -1.63 9.67 0.18
C LEU A 51 -2.08 8.41 -0.59
N PRO A 52 -1.47 7.24 -0.34
CA PRO A 52 -1.94 5.99 -0.94
C PRO A 52 -3.26 5.57 -0.33
N ASP A 53 -4.00 4.66 -0.96
CA ASP A 53 -5.23 4.06 -0.41
C ASP A 53 -4.94 2.97 0.62
N ALA A 54 -3.86 2.22 0.44
CA ALA A 54 -3.42 1.19 1.37
C ALA A 54 -1.92 0.90 1.24
N VAL A 55 -1.39 0.16 2.21
CA VAL A 55 -0.02 -0.35 2.21
C VAL A 55 -0.05 -1.85 2.47
N VAL A 56 0.75 -2.60 1.72
CA VAL A 56 0.99 -4.04 1.91
C VAL A 56 2.45 -4.27 2.24
N PHE A 57 2.70 -5.10 3.24
CA PHE A 57 4.03 -5.44 3.75
C PHE A 57 4.27 -6.95 3.56
N PRO A 58 4.66 -7.39 2.35
CA PRO A 58 4.93 -8.81 2.09
C PRO A 58 6.04 -9.33 3.01
N ARG A 59 5.95 -10.59 3.43
CA ARG A 59 6.99 -11.28 4.22
C ARG A 59 7.84 -12.23 3.39
N SER A 60 7.39 -12.56 2.19
CA SER A 60 8.05 -13.52 1.32
C SER A 60 7.90 -13.17 -0.16
N THR A 61 8.75 -13.75 -0.99
CA THR A 61 8.59 -13.71 -2.45
C THR A 61 7.28 -14.36 -2.92
N ALA A 62 6.74 -15.31 -2.14
CA ALA A 62 5.43 -15.90 -2.40
C ALA A 62 4.29 -14.89 -2.24
N ASP A 63 4.36 -14.01 -1.23
CA ASP A 63 3.40 -12.92 -1.05
C ASP A 63 3.47 -11.94 -2.23
N VAL A 64 4.67 -11.55 -2.66
CA VAL A 64 4.86 -10.67 -3.83
C VAL A 64 4.26 -11.28 -5.08
N ALA A 65 4.53 -12.57 -5.32
CA ALA A 65 3.97 -13.30 -6.46
C ALA A 65 2.44 -13.42 -6.35
N LEU A 66 1.90 -13.55 -5.15
CA LEU A 66 0.45 -13.57 -4.91
C LEU A 66 -0.18 -12.20 -5.21
N ILE A 67 0.40 -11.11 -4.71
CA ILE A 67 -0.03 -9.73 -5.00
C ILE A 67 -0.07 -9.50 -6.52
N ALA A 68 1.00 -9.84 -7.24
CA ALA A 68 1.08 -9.65 -8.68
C ALA A 68 0.04 -10.50 -9.45
N ARG A 69 -0.14 -11.77 -9.06
CA ARG A 69 -1.14 -12.66 -9.68
C ARG A 69 -2.57 -12.16 -9.45
N LEU A 70 -2.86 -11.68 -8.25
CA LEU A 70 -4.17 -11.12 -7.92
C LEU A 70 -4.41 -9.81 -8.68
N ALA A 71 -3.41 -8.93 -8.72
CA ALA A 71 -3.48 -7.63 -9.43
C ALA A 71 -3.70 -7.79 -10.94
N ALA A 72 -3.22 -8.89 -11.54
CA ALA A 72 -3.40 -9.18 -12.95
C ALA A 72 -4.84 -9.60 -13.33
N GLN A 73 -5.72 -9.85 -12.36
CA GLN A 73 -7.11 -10.19 -12.65
C GLN A 73 -7.87 -8.96 -13.15
N GLU A 74 -8.72 -9.13 -14.17
CA GLU A 74 -9.42 -8.04 -14.86
C GLU A 74 -10.18 -7.09 -13.90
N ARG A 75 -10.81 -7.63 -12.85
CA ARG A 75 -11.53 -6.85 -11.84
C ARG A 75 -10.65 -5.90 -11.02
N TYR A 76 -9.34 -6.12 -10.98
CA TYR A 76 -8.36 -5.28 -10.28
C TYR A 76 -7.45 -4.49 -11.23
N SER A 77 -7.72 -4.53 -12.54
CA SER A 77 -6.89 -3.88 -13.57
C SER A 77 -6.77 -2.35 -13.41
N SER A 78 -7.71 -1.71 -12.72
CA SER A 78 -7.67 -0.27 -12.42
C SER A 78 -6.87 0.08 -11.17
N LEU A 79 -6.43 -0.91 -10.37
CA LEU A 79 -5.62 -0.67 -9.19
C LEU A 79 -4.17 -0.39 -9.60
N ILE A 80 -3.57 0.60 -8.93
CA ILE A 80 -2.18 0.99 -9.14
C ILE A 80 -1.35 0.47 -7.97
N PHE A 81 -0.20 -0.14 -8.28
CA PHE A 81 0.73 -0.69 -7.29
C PHE A 81 2.10 -0.05 -7.47
N THR A 82 2.71 0.39 -6.38
CA THR A 82 4.08 0.93 -6.40
C THR A 82 4.93 0.20 -5.38
N PRO A 83 6.00 -0.49 -5.80
CA PRO A 83 6.94 -1.07 -4.87
C PRO A 83 7.74 0.04 -4.19
N ARG A 84 7.96 -0.10 -2.88
CA ARG A 84 8.73 0.84 -2.06
C ARG A 84 9.79 0.09 -1.26
N GLY A 85 11.04 0.53 -1.39
CA GLY A 85 12.14 0.15 -0.50
C GLY A 85 12.31 1.19 0.60
N GLY A 86 13.53 1.68 0.82
CA GLY A 86 13.81 2.70 1.85
C GLY A 86 13.19 4.09 1.62
N GLY A 87 12.46 4.34 0.53
CA GLY A 87 11.78 5.61 0.29
C GLY A 87 12.71 6.82 0.12
N THR A 88 13.95 6.62 -0.32
CA THR A 88 14.98 7.68 -0.43
C THR A 88 15.02 8.37 -1.80
N GLY A 89 14.11 8.01 -2.71
CA GLY A 89 13.96 8.66 -4.01
C GLY A 89 13.58 10.12 -3.86
N THR A 90 14.08 10.97 -4.74
CA THR A 90 13.86 12.43 -4.71
C THR A 90 12.84 12.91 -5.74
N ASN A 91 12.24 11.98 -6.50
CA ASN A 91 11.40 12.28 -7.66
C ASN A 91 9.98 11.69 -7.56
N GLY A 92 9.55 11.21 -6.38
CA GLY A 92 8.19 10.69 -6.16
C GLY A 92 7.94 9.27 -6.68
N GLN A 93 8.96 8.55 -7.14
CA GLN A 93 8.82 7.21 -7.74
C GLN A 93 8.28 6.13 -6.79
N ALA A 94 8.41 6.37 -5.48
CA ALA A 94 7.90 5.46 -4.44
C ALA A 94 6.51 5.84 -3.94
N LEU A 95 5.82 6.78 -4.61
CA LEU A 95 4.52 7.33 -4.22
C LEU A 95 3.46 6.98 -5.27
N ASN A 96 2.23 6.74 -4.81
CA ASN A 96 1.04 6.63 -5.67
C ASN A 96 -0.23 6.97 -4.87
N GLN A 97 -1.36 7.05 -5.58
CA GLN A 97 -2.70 7.16 -5.01
C GLN A 97 -3.45 5.82 -5.17
N GLY A 98 -2.79 4.73 -4.77
CA GLY A 98 -3.27 3.35 -4.88
C GLY A 98 -2.69 2.49 -3.76
N ILE A 99 -2.09 1.35 -4.09
CA ILE A 99 -1.50 0.44 -3.10
C ILE A 99 0.04 0.59 -3.13
N ILE A 100 0.63 0.90 -1.98
CA ILE A 100 2.08 0.82 -1.79
C ILE A 100 2.44 -0.60 -1.34
N VAL A 101 3.44 -1.20 -1.98
CA VAL A 101 4.01 -2.50 -1.57
C VAL A 101 5.37 -2.23 -0.92
N ASP A 102 5.40 -2.14 0.40
CA ASP A 102 6.61 -1.85 1.17
C ASP A 102 7.41 -3.13 1.43
N MET A 103 8.51 -3.25 0.68
CA MET A 103 9.43 -4.39 0.73
C MET A 103 10.37 -4.31 1.93
N SER A 104 10.54 -3.12 2.54
CA SER A 104 11.60 -2.87 3.51
C SER A 104 11.30 -3.38 4.91
N ARG A 105 10.01 -3.59 5.26
CA ARG A 105 9.63 -4.01 6.61
C ARG A 105 10.11 -5.42 6.96
N HIS A 106 9.95 -6.36 6.03
CA HIS A 106 10.18 -7.80 6.29
C HIS A 106 11.15 -8.45 5.30
N MET A 107 11.37 -7.91 4.10
CA MET A 107 12.13 -8.57 3.03
C MET A 107 13.53 -7.95 2.86
N ASN A 108 14.50 -8.44 3.65
CA ASN A 108 15.93 -8.05 3.58
C ASN A 108 16.80 -9.14 2.96
#